data_AF-A0A9D8CHI9-F1
#
_entry.id   AF-A0A9D8CHI9-F1
#
_cell.length_a   1.000
_cell.length_b   1.000
_cell.length_c   1.000
_cell.angle_alpha   90.00
_cell.angle_beta   90.00
_cell.angle_gamma   90.00
#
_symmetry.space_group_name_H-M   'P 1'
#
loop_
_entity.id
_entity.type
_entity.pdbx_description
1 polymer ?
#
loop_
_entity_poly.entity_id
_entity_poly.type
_entity_poly.pdbx_seq_one_letter_code
_entity_poly.pdbx_strand_id
1 'polypeptide(L)'
;MTESKLEEARFFLRHLEARPKFPEFDYYLNAFISSARSVTWVMKAEYADVAGWNEWYDSKAPTAEIEPILGAMTDARNRSQKRGTVSAQARATIEIPPSNPNIAAVLLTDAPGKVEIVPIDGTEANRAMLKERRVIALCTVKGVFSEIEELAGQDIVTACGKYVQWLDSVVDECRKSFEHIAHGTQSRPA
;
A
#
# COMPACT_ATOMS: atom_id res chain seq x y z
N MET A 1 18.58 2.28 -16.00
CA MET A 1 18.45 2.54 -14.54
C MET A 1 16.99 2.57 -14.10
N THR A 2 16.05 3.03 -14.94
CA THR A 2 14.60 2.97 -14.66
C THR A 2 14.13 1.56 -14.29
N GLU A 3 14.46 0.54 -15.08
CA GLU A 3 14.10 -0.86 -14.79
C GLU A 3 14.63 -1.34 -13.45
N SER A 4 15.87 -0.96 -13.10
CA SER A 4 16.46 -1.34 -11.81
C SER A 4 15.69 -0.74 -10.63
N LYS A 5 15.13 0.47 -10.77
CA LYS A 5 14.29 1.08 -9.74
C LYS A 5 12.91 0.45 -9.66
N LEU A 6 12.36 0.05 -10.81
CA LEU A 6 11.12 -0.70 -10.85
C LEU A 6 11.27 -2.07 -10.16
N GLU A 7 12.36 -2.77 -10.43
CA GLU A 7 12.71 -4.02 -9.75
C GLU A 7 12.88 -3.85 -8.23
N GLU A 8 13.50 -2.76 -7.80
CA GLU A 8 13.60 -2.42 -6.37
C GLU A 8 12.23 -2.19 -5.74
N ALA A 9 11.32 -1.49 -6.42
CA ALA A 9 9.94 -1.32 -5.95
C ALA A 9 9.20 -2.68 -5.89
N ARG A 10 9.34 -3.53 -6.92
CA ARG A 10 8.79 -4.90 -6.94
C ARG A 10 9.35 -5.75 -5.79
N PHE A 11 10.64 -5.62 -5.50
CA PHE A 11 11.29 -6.32 -4.39
C PHE A 11 10.62 -5.99 -3.04
N PHE A 12 10.43 -4.71 -2.74
CA PHE A 12 9.79 -4.31 -1.48
C PHE A 12 8.31 -4.67 -1.43
N LEU A 13 7.60 -4.62 -2.57
CA LEU A 13 6.22 -5.10 -2.65
C LEU A 13 6.10 -6.58 -2.26
N ARG A 14 6.97 -7.45 -2.80
CA ARG A 14 6.97 -8.89 -2.44
C ARG A 14 7.15 -9.12 -0.93
N HIS A 15 7.95 -8.28 -0.28
CA HIS A 15 8.14 -8.35 1.17
C HIS A 15 6.91 -7.85 1.94
N LEU A 16 6.20 -6.84 1.43
CA LEU A 16 4.92 -6.40 2.00
C LEU A 16 3.82 -7.45 1.85
N GLU A 17 3.76 -8.14 0.70
CA GLU A 17 2.81 -9.22 0.42
C GLU A 17 2.99 -10.42 1.36
N ALA A 18 4.23 -10.66 1.83
CA ALA A 18 4.52 -11.66 2.85
C ALA A 18 3.98 -11.31 4.25
N ARG A 19 3.43 -10.09 4.43
CA ARG A 19 2.83 -9.59 5.69
C ARG A 19 3.75 -9.81 6.91
N PRO A 20 4.99 -9.30 6.90
CA PRO A 20 5.89 -9.41 8.05
C PRO A 20 5.30 -8.69 9.26
N LYS A 21 5.80 -9.05 10.45
CA LYS A 21 5.35 -8.41 11.69
C LYS A 21 5.86 -6.97 11.77
N PHE A 22 5.17 -6.13 12.52
CA PHE A 22 5.70 -4.83 12.90
C PHE A 22 6.94 -5.01 13.80
N PRO A 23 7.98 -4.15 13.69
CA PRO A 23 8.08 -2.95 12.83
C PRO A 23 8.60 -3.22 11.41
N GLU A 24 8.96 -4.46 11.07
CA GLU A 24 9.56 -4.81 9.78
C GLU A 24 8.65 -4.45 8.60
N PHE A 25 7.33 -4.62 8.75
CA PHE A 25 6.33 -4.15 7.78
C PHE A 25 6.51 -2.67 7.43
N ASP A 26 6.70 -1.81 8.43
CA ASP A 26 6.85 -0.37 8.22
C ASP A 26 8.16 -0.07 7.49
N TYR A 27 9.24 -0.80 7.77
CA TYR A 27 10.51 -0.63 7.06
C TYR A 27 10.37 -0.93 5.57
N TYR A 28 9.76 -2.06 5.22
CA TYR A 28 9.49 -2.39 3.82
C TYR A 28 8.52 -1.41 3.18
N LEU A 29 7.52 -0.91 3.90
CA LEU A 29 6.57 0.06 3.37
C LEU A 29 7.26 1.37 3.00
N ASN A 30 8.12 1.89 3.87
CA ASN A 30 8.85 3.13 3.59
C ASN A 30 9.85 2.93 2.45
N ALA A 31 10.55 1.79 2.41
CA ALA A 31 11.46 1.45 1.33
C ALA A 31 10.73 1.32 -0.02
N PHE A 32 9.54 0.71 -0.02
CA PHE A 32 8.65 0.63 -1.17
C PHE A 32 8.26 2.02 -1.67
N ILE A 33 7.69 2.87 -0.80
CA ILE A 33 7.23 4.22 -1.16
C ILE A 33 8.39 5.05 -1.76
N SER A 34 9.57 4.95 -1.16
CA SER A 34 10.76 5.63 -1.66
C SER A 34 11.17 5.13 -3.05
N SER A 35 11.21 3.80 -3.24
CA SER A 35 11.66 3.17 -4.48
C SER A 35 10.67 3.41 -5.63
N ALA A 36 9.38 3.17 -5.40
CA ALA A 36 8.31 3.34 -6.39
C ALA A 36 8.25 4.77 -6.93
N ARG A 37 8.36 5.79 -6.05
CA ARG A 37 8.40 7.19 -6.48
C ARG A 37 9.64 7.49 -7.32
N SER A 38 10.78 6.90 -6.99
CA SER A 38 12.04 7.16 -7.70
C SER A 38 12.03 6.66 -9.15
N VAL A 39 11.14 5.71 -9.50
CA VAL A 39 11.03 5.15 -10.86
C VAL A 39 10.79 6.26 -11.89
N THR A 40 9.77 7.10 -11.70
CA THR A 40 9.45 8.16 -12.66
C THR A 40 10.48 9.29 -12.68
N TRP A 41 11.12 9.58 -11.54
CA TRP A 41 12.24 10.53 -11.48
C TRP A 41 13.45 10.05 -12.27
N VAL A 42 13.83 8.79 -12.11
CA VAL A 42 14.93 8.19 -12.86
C VAL A 42 14.58 8.11 -14.33
N MET A 43 13.35 7.73 -14.67
CA MET A 43 12.88 7.71 -16.06
C MET A 43 12.97 9.09 -16.71
N LYS A 44 12.55 10.15 -16.00
CA LYS A 44 12.72 11.52 -16.49
C LYS A 44 14.20 11.87 -16.70
N ALA A 45 15.08 11.51 -15.76
CA ALA A 45 16.51 11.76 -15.91
C ALA A 45 17.14 10.99 -17.09
N GLU A 46 16.63 9.81 -17.41
CA GLU A 46 17.16 8.96 -18.50
C GLU A 46 16.67 9.39 -19.89
N TYR A 47 15.44 9.87 -20.01
CA TYR A 47 14.78 10.06 -21.30
C TYR A 47 14.36 11.51 -21.60
N ALA A 48 14.54 12.48 -20.68
CA ALA A 48 14.09 13.87 -20.90
C ALA A 48 14.67 14.55 -22.15
N ASP A 49 15.87 14.14 -22.58
CA ASP A 49 16.53 14.69 -23.78
C ASP A 49 16.17 13.91 -25.06
N VAL A 50 15.36 12.85 -24.97
CA VAL A 50 14.90 12.07 -26.13
C VAL A 50 13.73 12.79 -26.78
N ALA A 51 13.86 13.08 -28.08
CA ALA A 51 12.83 13.78 -28.84
C ALA A 51 11.46 13.09 -28.73
N GLY A 52 10.41 13.86 -28.40
CA GLY A 52 9.05 13.38 -28.24
C GLY A 52 8.75 12.72 -26.88
N TRP A 53 9.75 12.55 -26.01
CA TRP A 53 9.54 11.89 -24.71
C TRP A 53 8.75 12.76 -23.75
N ASN A 54 9.04 14.07 -23.66
CA ASN A 54 8.34 14.95 -22.73
C ASN A 54 6.85 15.05 -23.07
N GLU A 55 6.51 15.19 -24.35
CA GLU A 55 5.12 15.23 -24.81
C GLU A 55 4.39 13.91 -24.52
N TRP A 56 5.08 12.78 -24.72
CA TRP A 56 4.53 11.47 -24.38
C TRP A 56 4.31 11.33 -22.87
N TYR A 57 5.30 11.70 -22.05
CA TYR A 57 5.24 11.55 -20.59
C TYR A 57 4.14 12.44 -19.99
N ASP A 58 4.04 13.69 -20.44
CA ASP A 58 3.00 14.63 -20.00
C ASP A 58 1.58 14.16 -20.40
N SER A 59 1.47 13.33 -21.44
CA SER A 59 0.19 12.70 -21.83
C SER A 59 -0.23 11.52 -20.93
N LYS A 60 0.66 11.00 -20.08
CA LYS A 60 0.38 9.87 -19.19
C LYS A 60 -0.30 10.33 -17.91
N ALA A 61 -1.57 10.71 -18.03
CA ALA A 61 -2.42 10.92 -16.87
C ALA A 61 -2.67 9.58 -16.14
N PRO A 62 -2.54 9.52 -14.80
CA PRO A 62 -2.98 8.36 -14.04
C PRO A 62 -4.49 8.17 -14.20
N THR A 63 -4.97 6.94 -14.13
CA THR A 63 -6.40 6.66 -14.12
C THR A 63 -7.04 7.16 -12.82
N ALA A 64 -8.35 7.36 -12.80
CA ALA A 64 -9.10 7.76 -11.60
C ALA A 64 -8.94 6.78 -10.42
N GLU A 65 -8.57 5.54 -10.69
CA GLU A 65 -8.24 4.54 -9.66
C GLU A 65 -6.84 4.74 -9.07
N ILE A 66 -5.87 5.11 -9.91
CA ILE A 66 -4.45 5.22 -9.52
C ILE A 66 -4.13 6.60 -8.94
N GLU A 67 -4.76 7.66 -9.43
CA GLU A 67 -4.57 9.03 -8.97
C GLU A 67 -4.63 9.20 -7.44
N PRO A 68 -5.67 8.70 -6.72
CA PRO A 68 -5.71 8.80 -5.26
C PRO A 68 -4.59 8.01 -4.57
N ILE A 69 -4.17 6.88 -5.15
CA ILE A 69 -3.05 6.08 -4.61
C ILE A 69 -1.75 6.87 -4.73
N LEU A 70 -1.48 7.48 -5.89
CA LEU A 70 -0.30 8.31 -6.11
C LEU A 70 -0.26 9.51 -5.16
N GLY A 71 -1.41 10.16 -4.95
CA GLY A 71 -1.58 11.23 -3.98
C GLY A 71 -1.22 10.76 -2.57
N ALA A 72 -1.83 9.67 -2.11
CA ALA A 72 -1.58 9.12 -0.79
C ALA A 72 -0.11 8.71 -0.57
N MET A 73 0.54 8.08 -1.55
CA MET A 73 1.96 7.70 -1.47
C MET A 73 2.87 8.94 -1.43
N THR A 74 2.46 10.02 -2.10
CA THR A 74 3.16 11.32 -2.03
C THR A 74 3.07 11.92 -0.65
N ASP A 75 1.88 11.95 -0.07
CA ASP A 75 1.64 12.52 1.25
C ASP A 75 2.30 11.68 2.34
N ALA A 76 2.21 10.35 2.25
CA ALA A 76 2.89 9.43 3.15
C ALA A 76 4.41 9.65 3.15
N ARG A 77 5.02 9.85 1.98
CA ARG A 77 6.45 10.19 1.88
C ARG A 77 6.74 11.54 2.50
N ASN A 78 5.96 12.57 2.19
CA ASN A 78 6.15 13.92 2.71
C ASN A 78 6.04 13.96 4.23
N ARG A 79 5.12 13.17 4.80
CA ARG A 79 5.01 12.95 6.24
C ARG A 79 6.26 12.24 6.78
N SER A 80 6.70 11.16 6.13
CA SER A 80 7.91 10.40 6.51
C SER A 80 9.13 11.31 6.73
N GLN A 81 9.32 12.27 5.83
CA GLN A 81 10.43 13.21 5.90
C GLN A 81 10.29 14.31 6.97
N LYS A 82 9.07 14.61 7.42
CA LYS A 82 8.79 15.74 8.33
C LYS A 82 8.48 15.30 9.76
N ARG A 83 7.84 14.14 9.93
CA ARG A 83 7.23 13.69 11.19
C ARG A 83 7.68 12.28 11.62
N GLY A 84 8.56 11.64 10.85
CA GLY A 84 9.05 10.28 11.11
C GLY A 84 8.36 9.21 10.26
N THR A 85 8.90 7.99 10.29
CA THR A 85 8.54 6.82 9.48
C THR A 85 7.03 6.61 9.31
N VAL A 86 6.59 6.27 8.09
CA VAL A 86 5.20 5.84 7.85
C VAL A 86 4.94 4.55 8.63
N SER A 87 3.98 4.58 9.56
CA SER A 87 3.53 3.39 10.28
C SER A 87 2.17 2.94 9.76
N ALA A 88 2.06 1.66 9.41
CA ALA A 88 0.76 1.07 9.11
C ALA A 88 0.09 0.55 10.39
N GLN A 89 -1.24 0.50 10.37
CA GLN A 89 -2.03 -0.14 11.41
C GLN A 89 -2.73 -1.37 10.83
N ALA A 90 -2.73 -2.46 11.59
CA ALA A 90 -3.54 -3.62 11.25
C ALA A 90 -5.01 -3.34 11.59
N ARG A 91 -5.88 -3.48 10.60
CA ARG A 91 -7.34 -3.52 10.78
C ARG A 91 -7.86 -4.92 10.50
N ALA A 92 -8.72 -5.40 11.39
CA ALA A 92 -9.42 -6.65 11.22
C ALA A 92 -10.92 -6.40 11.15
N THR A 93 -11.57 -6.97 10.13
CA THR A 93 -13.03 -7.07 10.08
C THR A 93 -13.41 -8.41 10.68
N ILE A 94 -14.18 -8.37 11.77
CA ILE A 94 -14.71 -9.56 12.42
C ILE A 94 -16.23 -9.60 12.23
N GLU A 95 -16.75 -10.79 11.92
CA GLU A 95 -18.16 -11.08 11.97
C GLU A 95 -18.45 -11.85 13.25
N ILE A 96 -19.36 -11.30 14.05
CA ILE A 96 -19.86 -11.94 15.25
C ILE A 96 -21.20 -12.57 14.88
N PRO A 97 -21.36 -13.90 14.95
CA PRO A 97 -22.63 -14.55 14.68
C PRO A 97 -23.72 -13.96 15.58
N PRO A 98 -24.96 -13.84 15.09
CA PRO A 98 -26.10 -13.36 15.88
C PRO A 98 -26.40 -14.36 16.99
N SER A 99 -25.66 -14.26 18.09
CA SER A 99 -25.67 -15.27 19.15
C SER A 99 -26.18 -14.71 20.48
N ASN A 100 -26.33 -13.38 20.61
CA ASN A 100 -27.06 -12.78 21.73
C ASN A 100 -27.41 -11.29 21.47
N PRO A 101 -28.68 -10.85 21.61
CA PRO A 101 -29.04 -9.43 21.54
C PRO A 101 -28.30 -8.54 22.56
N ASN A 102 -27.79 -9.12 23.66
CA ASN A 102 -26.99 -8.39 24.65
C ASN A 102 -25.58 -7.99 24.17
N ILE A 103 -25.03 -8.63 23.13
CA ILE A 103 -23.70 -8.29 22.60
C ILE A 103 -23.77 -7.04 21.73
N ALA A 104 -24.83 -6.92 20.93
CA ALA A 104 -25.10 -5.72 20.16
C ALA A 104 -25.17 -4.49 21.07
N ALA A 105 -25.82 -4.59 22.24
CA ALA A 105 -25.87 -3.49 23.22
C ALA A 105 -24.50 -3.09 23.81
N VAL A 106 -23.52 -4.00 23.85
CA VAL A 106 -22.17 -3.72 24.35
C VAL A 106 -21.26 -3.16 23.24
N LEU A 107 -21.48 -3.56 21.98
CA LEU A 107 -20.69 -3.11 20.83
C LEU A 107 -21.23 -1.84 20.17
N LEU A 108 -22.54 -1.59 20.26
CA LEU A 108 -23.23 -0.43 19.69
C LEU A 108 -23.33 0.76 20.66
N THR A 109 -22.48 0.82 21.69
CA THR A 109 -22.42 2.02 22.51
C THR A 109 -21.82 3.15 21.67
N ASP A 110 -22.58 4.24 21.46
CA ASP A 110 -22.15 5.45 20.72
C ASP A 110 -20.96 6.20 21.35
N ALA A 111 -20.37 5.67 22.42
CA ALA A 111 -19.17 6.21 23.03
C ALA A 111 -17.93 5.63 22.34
N PRO A 112 -16.98 6.46 21.88
CA PRO A 112 -15.70 6.00 21.35
C PRO A 112 -14.89 5.31 22.45
N GLY A 113 -15.09 4.00 22.60
CA GLY A 113 -14.34 3.14 23.51
C GLY A 113 -13.25 2.37 22.76
N LYS A 114 -12.07 2.26 23.36
CA LYS A 114 -11.02 1.36 22.84
C LYS A 114 -11.46 -0.08 23.10
N VAL A 115 -11.75 -0.82 22.04
CA VAL A 115 -12.02 -2.26 22.10
C VAL A 115 -10.71 -3.00 21.90
N GLU A 116 -10.34 -3.83 22.85
CA GLU A 116 -9.19 -4.73 22.74
C GLU A 116 -9.69 -6.13 22.36
N ILE A 117 -9.25 -6.63 21.20
CA ILE A 117 -9.56 -7.98 20.74
C ILE A 117 -8.38 -8.87 21.11
N VAL A 118 -8.61 -9.78 22.05
CA VAL A 118 -7.61 -10.77 22.47
C VAL A 118 -8.03 -12.13 21.93
N PRO A 119 -7.28 -12.73 20.99
CA PRO A 119 -7.52 -14.11 20.61
C PRO A 119 -7.22 -15.01 21.81
N ILE A 120 -8.18 -15.86 22.15
CA ILE A 120 -8.03 -16.88 23.19
C ILE A 120 -8.01 -18.25 22.52
N ASP A 121 -7.04 -19.09 22.88
CA ASP A 121 -7.06 -20.50 22.49
C ASP A 121 -8.22 -21.16 23.25
N GLY A 122 -9.28 -21.51 22.53
CA GLY A 122 -10.53 -21.93 23.17
C GLY A 122 -11.30 -22.95 22.35
N THR A 123 -11.13 -24.22 22.69
CA THR A 123 -12.05 -25.33 22.34
C THR A 123 -13.42 -25.24 23.01
N GLU A 124 -13.69 -24.20 23.82
CA GLU A 124 -14.88 -24.12 24.69
C GLU A 124 -15.91 -23.03 24.32
N ALA A 125 -15.66 -22.15 23.35
CA ALA A 125 -16.56 -21.04 23.06
C ALA A 125 -17.69 -21.42 22.06
N ASN A 126 -18.56 -22.36 22.42
CA ASN A 126 -19.76 -22.66 21.62
C ASN A 126 -20.88 -21.61 21.78
N ARG A 127 -20.75 -20.66 22.71
CA ARG A 127 -21.70 -19.58 22.95
C ARG A 127 -20.98 -18.31 23.37
N ALA A 128 -21.47 -17.17 22.91
CA ALA A 128 -20.93 -15.89 23.32
C ALA A 128 -21.38 -15.52 24.75
N MET A 129 -20.45 -15.02 25.57
CA MET A 129 -20.64 -14.74 27.00
C MET A 129 -20.19 -13.31 27.34
N LEU A 130 -20.93 -12.66 28.24
CA LEU A 130 -20.53 -11.39 28.84
C LEU A 130 -19.93 -11.66 30.23
N LYS A 131 -18.67 -11.29 30.44
CA LYS A 131 -18.00 -11.38 31.74
C LYS A 131 -17.29 -10.07 32.05
N GLU A 132 -17.64 -9.42 33.15
CA GLU A 132 -16.87 -8.28 33.71
C GLU A 132 -16.54 -7.21 32.64
N ARG A 133 -17.51 -6.87 31.78
CA ARG A 133 -17.40 -5.91 30.65
C ARG A 133 -16.59 -6.39 29.43
N ARG A 134 -16.27 -7.68 29.35
CA ARG A 134 -15.68 -8.33 28.18
C ARG A 134 -16.71 -9.21 27.50
N VAL A 135 -16.81 -9.10 26.18
CA VAL A 135 -17.55 -10.04 25.35
C VAL A 135 -16.57 -11.11 24.88
N ILE A 136 -16.86 -12.37 25.22
CA ILE A 136 -16.16 -13.53 24.68
C ILE A 136 -17.10 -14.13 23.65
N ALA A 137 -16.71 -14.18 22.39
CA ALA A 137 -17.52 -14.74 21.32
C ALA A 137 -16.65 -15.51 20.32
N LEU A 138 -17.22 -16.55 19.72
CA LEU A 138 -16.65 -17.13 18.51
C LEU A 138 -16.89 -16.15 17.37
N CYS A 139 -15.82 -15.61 16.80
CA CYS A 139 -15.90 -14.64 15.71
C CYS A 139 -15.26 -15.25 14.46
N THR A 140 -15.83 -14.93 13.31
CA THR A 140 -15.16 -15.20 12.03
C THR A 140 -14.36 -13.97 11.66
N VAL A 141 -13.04 -14.09 11.53
CA VAL A 141 -12.22 -13.03 10.93
C VAL A 141 -12.51 -13.04 9.43
N LYS A 142 -13.17 -11.98 8.94
CA LYS A 142 -13.52 -11.82 7.52
C LYS A 142 -12.36 -11.29 6.69
N GLY A 143 -11.47 -10.53 7.31
CA GLY A 143 -10.29 -10.01 6.66
C GLY A 143 -9.39 -9.29 7.65
N VAL A 144 -8.10 -9.31 7.36
CA VAL A 144 -7.08 -8.50 8.02
C VAL A 144 -6.36 -7.74 6.93
N PHE A 145 -6.27 -6.43 7.07
CA PHE A 145 -5.54 -5.58 6.16
C PHE A 145 -4.69 -4.58 6.93
N SER A 146 -3.68 -4.06 6.26
CA SER A 146 -2.84 -2.99 6.81
C SER A 146 -3.27 -1.69 6.16
N GLU A 147 -3.42 -0.61 6.91
CA GLU A 147 -3.75 0.71 6.36
C GLU A 147 -2.81 1.80 6.87
N ILE A 148 -2.76 2.91 6.15
CA ILE A 148 -2.10 4.15 6.57
C ILE A 148 -3.14 5.26 6.62
N GLU A 149 -2.82 6.35 7.32
CA GLU A 149 -3.70 7.53 7.47
C GLU A 149 -4.20 8.05 6.11
N GLU A 150 -3.33 8.07 5.09
CA GLU A 150 -3.62 8.60 3.76
C GLU A 150 -4.52 7.69 2.91
N LEU A 151 -4.67 6.41 3.30
CA LEU A 151 -5.49 5.41 2.61
C LEU A 151 -6.45 4.74 3.60
N ALA A 152 -7.19 5.57 4.33
CA ALA A 152 -8.14 5.11 5.33
C ALA A 152 -9.16 4.13 4.73
N GLY A 153 -9.26 2.93 5.32
CA GLY A 153 -10.19 1.90 4.87
C GLY A 153 -9.76 1.12 3.62
N GLN A 154 -8.55 1.34 3.11
CA GLN A 154 -7.98 0.52 2.04
C GLN A 154 -6.75 -0.24 2.53
N ASP A 155 -6.59 -1.46 2.01
CA ASP A 155 -5.38 -2.24 2.26
C ASP A 155 -4.19 -1.62 1.52
N ILE A 156 -3.20 -1.13 2.27
CA ILE A 156 -2.00 -0.48 1.75
C ILE A 156 -1.22 -1.41 0.82
N VAL A 157 -1.18 -2.71 1.09
CA VAL A 157 -0.47 -3.68 0.23
C VAL A 157 -1.15 -3.81 -1.12
N THR A 158 -2.49 -3.89 -1.13
CA THR A 158 -3.28 -3.86 -2.37
C THR A 158 -3.04 -2.56 -3.15
N ALA A 159 -3.01 -1.41 -2.48
CA ALA A 159 -2.73 -0.12 -3.11
C ALA A 159 -1.30 -0.06 -3.69
N CYS A 160 -0.30 -0.57 -2.97
CA CYS A 160 1.08 -0.71 -3.46
C CYS A 160 1.14 -1.57 -4.73
N GLY A 161 0.40 -2.69 -4.76
CA GLY A 161 0.31 -3.56 -5.93
C GLY A 161 -0.23 -2.84 -7.17
N LYS A 162 -1.32 -2.10 -7.02
CA LYS A 162 -1.89 -1.28 -8.10
C LYS A 162 -0.91 -0.20 -8.59
N TYR A 163 -0.16 0.42 -7.67
CA TYR A 163 0.86 1.39 -8.04
C TYR A 163 1.99 0.75 -8.86
N VAL A 164 2.48 -0.43 -8.47
CA VAL A 164 3.50 -1.14 -9.27
C VAL A 164 2.97 -1.52 -10.65
N GLN A 165 1.73 -2.01 -10.76
CA GLN A 165 1.14 -2.33 -12.06
C GLN A 165 1.06 -1.11 -12.99
N TRP A 166 0.73 0.07 -12.44
CA TRP A 166 0.77 1.30 -13.21
C TRP A 166 2.19 1.67 -13.64
N LEU A 167 3.17 1.56 -12.74
CA LEU A 167 4.57 1.80 -13.07
C LEU A 167 5.08 0.84 -14.15
N ASP A 168 4.70 -0.45 -14.09
CA ASP A 168 5.03 -1.45 -15.09
C ASP A 168 4.55 -1.03 -16.48
N SER A 169 3.28 -0.62 -16.58
CA SER A 169 2.70 -0.16 -17.86
C SER A 169 3.44 1.06 -18.40
N VAL A 170 3.69 2.06 -17.55
CA VAL A 170 4.36 3.30 -17.97
C VAL A 170 5.80 3.03 -18.41
N VAL A 171 6.55 2.21 -17.68
CA VAL A 171 7.95 1.88 -17.99
C VAL A 171 8.04 1.02 -19.26
N ASP A 172 7.18 0.01 -19.42
CA ASP A 172 7.15 -0.84 -20.61
C ASP A 172 6.84 -0.02 -21.87
N GLU A 173 5.85 0.87 -21.80
CA GLU A 173 5.53 1.79 -22.90
C GLU A 173 6.69 2.73 -23.21
N CYS A 174 7.32 3.33 -22.17
CA CYS A 174 8.49 4.19 -22.35
C CYS A 174 9.61 3.48 -23.12
N ARG A 175 9.92 2.24 -22.72
CA ARG A 175 10.98 1.45 -23.31
C ARG A 175 10.70 1.15 -24.77
N LYS A 176 9.51 0.64 -25.08
CA LYS A 176 9.09 0.34 -26.45
C LYS A 176 9.18 1.56 -27.36
N SER A 177 8.80 2.74 -26.85
CA SER A 177 8.78 3.98 -27.63
C SER A 177 10.14 4.67 -27.76
N PHE A 178 11.03 4.58 -26.77
CA PHE A 178 12.21 5.46 -26.70
C PHE A 178 13.55 4.76 -26.48
N GLU A 179 13.60 3.49 -26.05
CA GLU A 179 14.86 2.79 -25.75
C GLU A 179 15.78 2.69 -26.98
N HIS A 180 15.21 2.41 -28.15
CA HIS A 180 15.96 2.34 -29.41
C HIS A 180 16.51 3.71 -29.87
N ILE A 181 15.86 4.81 -29.50
CA ILE A 181 16.28 6.19 -29.84
C ILE A 181 17.39 6.64 -28.89
N ALA A 182 17.23 6.37 -27.59
CA ALA A 182 18.22 6.70 -26.57
C ALA A 182 19.57 6.04 -26.85
N HIS A 183 19.59 4.77 -27.28
CA HIS A 183 20.82 4.06 -27.63
C HIS A 183 21.37 4.38 -29.03
N GLY A 184 20.53 4.89 -29.95
CA GLY A 184 20.95 5.33 -31.29
C GLY A 184 21.74 6.64 -31.31
N THR A 185 21.61 7.45 -30.26
CA THR A 185 22.19 8.81 -30.19
C THR A 185 23.64 8.81 -29.65
N GLN A 186 24.18 7.67 -29.20
CA GLN A 186 25.57 7.54 -28.73
C GLN A 186 26.61 7.31 -29.84
N SER A 187 26.27 7.47 -31.12
CA SER A 187 27.26 7.40 -32.20
C SER A 187 27.55 8.79 -32.82
N ARG A 188 28.77 9.27 -32.51
CA ARG A 188 29.54 10.43 -33.03
C ARG A 188 29.32 11.80 -32.37
N PRO A 189 30.43 12.50 -32.04
CA PRO A 189 31.16 13.21 -33.09
C PRO A 189 32.68 12.93 -33.18
N ALA A 190 33.14 13.10 -34.44
CA ALA A 190 34.47 13.36 -35.00
C ALA A 190 35.69 12.61 -34.44
#